data_AF-A0A7S0KRS3-F1
#
_entry.id   AF-A0A7S0KRS3-F1
#
_cell.length_a   1.000
_cell.length_b   1.000
_cell.length_c   1.000
_cell.angle_alpha   90.00
_cell.angle_beta   90.00
_cell.angle_gamma   90.00
#
_symmetry.space_group_name_H-M   'P 1'
#
loop_
_entity.id
_entity.type
_entity.pdbx_description
1 polymer ?
#
loop_
_entity_poly.entity_id
_entity_poly.type
_entity_poly.pdbx_seq_one_letter_code
_entity_poly.pdbx_strand_id
1 'polypeptide(L)'
;RDARDLECMSVPDKYKTLGTFHRYFRGERRAPVPTLFIGGNHEASNYLWELYYGGFVAPDVYYLGHSGVVRFGNLRVGGLSGIFKGNDYRRGHYERPPYKRGGEVKSAYHVRQFDVDKLRSVREPIDVFLSHDWPRGISRYGDQADLIRKKRFLADELRDNSLGSPPAEELLHALKPRYWFSAHLHVKFAAMVRHGDGSATRFLALDKCLPRRDFMQIVDVPDRDPTGGFALDREWLSILRCEHGRHSVTRHPAPPRPDPTALKSRLAEHRAWVDGNVGESQLAPPGFETQPAPRGDEDGAGEKTSGAAPNPSARNPQTVRLMEMLELDFKLDLDPGGG
;
A
#
# COMPACT_ATOMS: atom_id res chain seq x y z
N ARG A 1 7.44 -0.41 15.68
CA ARG A 1 8.22 0.54 16.49
C ARG A 1 8.77 -0.11 17.76
N ASP A 2 7.96 -0.84 18.53
CA ASP A 2 8.36 -1.62 19.72
C ASP A 2 7.53 -2.92 19.88
N ALA A 3 7.61 -3.60 21.02
CA ALA A 3 6.88 -4.86 21.25
C ALA A 3 5.36 -4.72 21.22
N ARG A 4 4.80 -3.52 21.48
CA ARG A 4 3.35 -3.26 21.50
C ARG A 4 2.74 -3.30 20.11
N ASP A 5 3.52 -3.04 19.06
CA ASP A 5 3.06 -3.16 17.66
C ASP A 5 2.82 -4.60 17.22
N LEU A 6 3.36 -5.59 17.96
CA LEU A 6 3.04 -7.00 17.72
C LEU A 6 1.56 -7.29 18.00
N GLU A 7 0.90 -6.52 18.87
CA GLU A 7 -0.54 -6.65 19.11
C GLU A 7 -1.39 -6.14 17.94
N CYS A 8 -0.79 -5.35 17.06
CA CYS A 8 -1.40 -4.82 15.86
C CYS A 8 -1.06 -5.65 14.60
N MET A 9 -0.41 -6.80 14.77
CA MET A 9 -0.03 -7.72 13.70
C MET A 9 -0.99 -8.91 13.62
N SER A 10 -1.53 -9.19 12.43
CA SER A 10 -2.41 -10.33 12.17
C SER A 10 -1.63 -11.61 11.95
N VAL A 11 -0.96 -12.07 13.01
CA VAL A 11 -0.20 -13.32 13.05
C VAL A 11 -0.60 -14.05 14.35
N PRO A 12 -0.82 -15.39 14.33
CA PRO A 12 -1.06 -16.14 15.57
C PRO A 12 0.04 -15.86 16.60
N ASP A 13 -0.32 -15.70 17.87
CA ASP A 13 0.60 -15.18 18.90
C ASP A 13 1.93 -15.95 18.97
N LYS A 14 1.89 -17.27 18.79
CA LYS A 14 3.08 -18.15 18.74
C LYS A 14 4.09 -17.83 17.62
N TYR A 15 3.70 -17.03 16.62
CA TYR A 15 4.55 -16.64 15.49
C TYR A 15 4.81 -15.12 15.44
N LYS A 16 4.27 -14.33 16.38
CA LYS A 16 4.57 -12.90 16.47
C LYS A 16 6.04 -12.75 16.86
N THR A 17 6.83 -12.15 15.98
CA THR A 17 8.24 -11.81 16.24
C THR A 17 8.47 -10.38 15.78
N LEU A 18 9.24 -9.61 16.57
CA LEU A 18 9.54 -8.20 16.27
C LEU A 18 10.33 -8.03 14.95
N GLY A 19 10.92 -9.12 14.45
CA GLY A 19 11.78 -9.10 13.28
C GLY A 19 12.96 -8.14 13.47
N THR A 20 13.40 -7.53 12.37
CA THR A 20 14.58 -6.63 12.36
C THR A 20 14.24 -5.17 12.10
N PHE A 21 13.00 -4.85 11.72
CA PHE A 21 12.61 -3.50 11.29
C PHE A 21 12.82 -2.43 12.37
N HIS A 22 12.64 -2.77 13.65
CA HIS A 22 12.87 -1.84 14.77
C HIS A 22 14.27 -1.21 14.77
N ARG A 23 15.30 -1.92 14.28
CA ARG A 23 16.66 -1.40 14.17
C ARG A 23 16.79 -0.32 13.10
N TYR A 24 16.04 -0.45 12.00
CA TYR A 24 15.98 0.57 10.94
C TYR A 24 15.21 1.79 11.41
N PHE A 25 14.08 1.56 12.09
CA PHE A 25 13.25 2.61 12.66
C PHE A 25 14.02 3.49 13.67
N ARG A 26 14.87 2.89 14.51
CA ARG A 26 15.69 3.59 15.51
C ARG A 26 16.99 4.19 14.96
N GLY A 27 17.29 3.97 13.67
CA GLY A 27 18.55 4.42 13.06
C GLY A 27 19.78 3.57 13.40
N GLU A 28 19.62 2.44 14.09
CA GLU A 28 20.71 1.47 14.35
C GLU A 28 21.17 0.79 13.05
N ARG A 29 20.32 0.76 12.02
CA ARG A 29 20.62 0.29 10.67
C ARG A 29 20.02 1.23 9.62
N ARG A 30 20.63 1.29 8.44
CA ARG A 30 20.11 1.99 7.27
C ARG A 30 19.94 1.01 6.11
N ALA A 31 18.91 1.19 5.29
CA ALA A 31 18.75 0.41 4.07
C ALA A 31 19.91 0.75 3.10
N PRO A 32 20.62 -0.25 2.55
CA PRO A 32 21.74 0.02 1.65
C PRO A 32 21.29 0.51 0.26
N VAL A 33 20.02 0.30 -0.07
CA VAL A 33 19.39 0.72 -1.32
C VAL A 33 18.03 1.37 -1.01
N PRO A 34 17.63 2.43 -1.74
CA PRO A 34 16.28 2.95 -1.66
C PRO A 34 15.25 1.83 -1.84
N THR A 35 14.36 1.70 -0.87
CA THR A 35 13.44 0.58 -0.76
C THR A 35 12.01 1.12 -0.77
N LEU A 36 11.24 0.79 -1.79
CA LEU A 36 9.81 1.08 -1.86
C LEU A 36 9.01 -0.19 -1.57
N PHE A 37 7.96 -0.10 -0.76
CA PHE A 37 7.10 -1.24 -0.47
C PHE A 37 5.61 -0.86 -0.36
N ILE A 38 4.78 -1.88 -0.51
CA ILE A 38 3.35 -1.88 -0.22
C ILE A 38 3.07 -2.83 0.96
N GLY A 39 1.94 -2.65 1.64
CA GLY A 39 1.55 -3.53 2.74
C GLY A 39 1.03 -4.87 2.23
N GLY A 40 1.35 -5.95 2.94
CA GLY A 40 0.74 -7.26 2.79
C GLY A 40 -0.30 -7.54 3.88
N ASN A 41 -0.38 -8.80 4.30
CA ASN A 41 -1.30 -9.25 5.37
C ASN A 41 -0.63 -9.43 6.74
N HIS A 42 0.69 -9.22 6.85
CA HIS A 42 1.46 -9.33 8.10
C HIS A 42 2.20 -8.02 8.35
N GLU A 43 1.46 -6.99 8.77
CA GLU A 43 1.98 -5.64 8.94
C GLU A 43 1.77 -5.13 10.37
N ALA A 44 2.52 -4.10 10.75
CA ALA A 44 2.15 -3.23 11.85
C ALA A 44 1.06 -2.26 11.35
N SER A 45 -0.17 -2.75 11.26
CA SER A 45 -1.27 -2.03 10.59
C SER A 45 -1.57 -0.67 11.22
N ASN A 46 -1.38 -0.53 12.53
CA ASN A 46 -1.50 0.74 13.24
C ASN A 46 -0.51 1.79 12.72
N TYR A 47 0.75 1.41 12.49
CA TYR A 47 1.77 2.35 12.04
C TYR A 47 1.61 2.69 10.56
N LEU A 48 1.27 1.70 9.72
CA LEU A 48 0.96 1.97 8.31
C LEU A 48 -0.28 2.85 8.16
N TRP A 49 -1.21 2.79 9.11
CA TRP A 49 -2.38 3.65 9.14
C TRP A 49 -2.04 5.12 9.26
N GLU A 50 -1.03 5.47 10.06
CA GLU A 50 -0.57 6.85 10.19
C GLU A 50 -0.09 7.44 8.86
N LEU A 51 0.35 6.58 7.94
CA LEU A 51 0.90 6.90 6.62
C LEU A 51 -0.08 6.40 5.52
N TYR A 52 -1.39 6.62 5.69
CA TYR A 52 -2.42 6.11 4.78
C TYR A 52 -2.27 6.57 3.31
N TYR A 53 -1.59 7.68 3.05
CA TYR A 53 -1.20 8.16 1.70
C TYR A 53 0.29 8.01 1.38
N GLY A 54 1.02 7.24 2.18
CA GLY A 54 2.44 6.94 2.01
C GLY A 54 3.37 7.88 2.76
N GLY A 55 4.62 7.47 2.86
CA GLY A 55 5.69 8.18 3.57
C GLY A 55 6.85 7.26 3.93
N PHE A 56 7.95 7.83 4.38
CA PHE A 56 9.08 7.06 4.86
C PHE A 56 8.79 6.42 6.22
N VAL A 57 9.04 5.12 6.34
CA VAL A 57 8.91 4.37 7.61
C VAL A 57 10.25 4.22 8.33
N ALA A 58 11.34 4.45 7.61
CA ALA A 58 12.72 4.55 8.07
C ALA A 58 13.52 5.31 6.99
N PRO A 59 14.76 5.75 7.24
CA PRO A 59 15.59 6.36 6.19
C PRO A 59 15.70 5.43 4.97
N ASP A 60 15.35 5.98 3.80
CA ASP A 60 15.35 5.30 2.49
C ASP A 60 14.36 4.13 2.34
N VAL A 61 13.41 3.97 3.26
CA VAL A 61 12.35 2.96 3.17
C VAL A 61 11.00 3.66 3.06
N TYR A 62 10.44 3.69 1.84
CA TYR A 62 9.20 4.39 1.52
C TYR A 62 8.01 3.44 1.43
N TYR A 63 6.99 3.68 2.25
CA TYR A 63 5.69 3.01 2.16
C TYR A 63 4.80 3.77 1.18
N LEU A 64 4.16 3.05 0.25
CA LEU A 64 3.33 3.66 -0.79
C LEU A 64 1.93 4.13 -0.29
N GLY A 65 1.53 3.75 0.93
CA GLY A 65 0.18 3.97 1.45
C GLY A 65 -0.77 2.81 1.11
N HIS A 66 -2.06 2.95 1.45
CA HIS A 66 -3.07 1.93 1.09
C HIS A 66 -3.19 1.75 -0.42
N SER A 67 -3.06 2.86 -1.15
CA SER A 67 -2.71 2.90 -2.57
C SER A 67 -1.92 4.15 -2.86
N GLY A 68 -1.08 4.11 -3.89
CA GLY A 68 -0.25 5.25 -4.24
C GLY A 68 0.39 5.15 -5.62
N VAL A 69 0.82 6.31 -6.14
CA VAL A 69 1.76 6.40 -7.26
C VAL A 69 2.84 7.40 -6.87
N VAL A 70 4.10 7.02 -7.06
CA VAL A 70 5.27 7.86 -6.83
C VAL A 70 6.25 7.71 -7.99
N ARG A 71 7.25 8.57 -8.02
CA ARG A 71 8.36 8.51 -8.96
C ARG A 71 9.64 8.11 -8.26
N PHE A 72 10.51 7.43 -8.98
CA PHE A 72 11.92 7.26 -8.61
C PHE A 72 12.78 7.66 -9.81
N GLY A 73 13.31 8.88 -9.77
CA GLY A 73 13.81 9.58 -10.95
C GLY A 73 12.73 9.71 -12.02
N ASN A 74 12.95 9.11 -13.19
CA ASN A 74 11.95 9.10 -14.26
C ASN A 74 11.06 7.84 -14.30
N LEU A 75 11.25 6.88 -13.39
CA LEU A 75 10.42 5.68 -13.24
C LEU A 75 9.13 6.02 -12.48
N ARG A 76 7.97 5.58 -12.99
CA ARG A 76 6.68 5.76 -12.30
C ARG A 76 6.18 4.45 -11.72
N VAL A 77 6.00 4.41 -10.40
CA VAL A 77 5.65 3.21 -9.64
C VAL A 77 4.30 3.39 -8.95
N GLY A 78 3.33 2.57 -9.32
CA GLY A 78 2.03 2.49 -8.67
C GLY A 78 1.91 1.26 -7.78
N GLY A 79 0.94 1.24 -6.87
CA GLY A 79 0.68 0.04 -6.10
C GLY A 79 -0.56 0.09 -5.23
N LEU A 80 -1.00 -1.11 -4.86
CA LEU A 80 -2.17 -1.40 -4.04
C LEU A 80 -1.74 -2.31 -2.87
N SER A 81 -1.84 -1.79 -1.65
CA SER A 81 -1.53 -2.53 -0.43
C SER A 81 -2.69 -3.44 -0.04
N GLY A 82 -2.36 -4.57 0.58
CA GLY A 82 -3.32 -5.46 1.22
C GLY A 82 -3.78 -6.65 0.39
N ILE A 83 -4.77 -7.37 0.93
CA ILE A 83 -5.39 -8.55 0.30
C ILE A 83 -6.89 -8.34 0.10
N PHE A 84 -7.49 -9.00 -0.89
CA PHE A 84 -8.91 -8.85 -1.15
C PHE A 84 -9.77 -9.70 -0.21
N LYS A 85 -10.77 -9.07 0.42
CA LYS A 85 -11.88 -9.74 1.09
C LYS A 85 -13.20 -9.02 0.81
N GLY A 86 -14.12 -9.73 0.15
CA GLY A 86 -15.38 -9.15 -0.34
C GLY A 86 -16.24 -8.47 0.73
N ASN A 87 -16.28 -9.00 1.95
CA ASN A 87 -17.07 -8.46 3.06
C ASN A 87 -16.59 -7.09 3.55
N ASP A 88 -15.32 -6.76 3.33
CA ASP A 88 -14.71 -5.50 3.76
C ASP A 88 -14.51 -4.52 2.60
N TYR A 89 -14.52 -4.99 1.35
CA TYR A 89 -14.19 -4.19 0.17
C TYR A 89 -14.98 -2.88 0.06
N ARG A 90 -16.28 -2.92 0.39
CA ARG A 90 -17.15 -1.73 0.34
C ARG A 90 -17.16 -0.90 1.62
N ARG A 91 -16.47 -1.30 2.68
CA ARG A 91 -16.43 -0.54 3.95
C ARG A 91 -15.45 0.62 3.82
N GLY A 92 -15.58 1.60 4.71
CA GLY A 92 -14.52 2.56 4.94
C GLY A 92 -13.34 1.94 5.71
N HIS A 93 -12.39 2.80 5.98
CA HIS A 93 -11.15 2.54 6.70
C HIS A 93 -11.34 2.99 8.16
N TYR A 94 -11.85 2.11 9.01
CA TYR A 94 -12.33 2.48 10.37
C TYR A 94 -11.46 1.93 11.50
N GLU A 95 -10.50 1.08 11.15
CA GLU A 95 -9.68 0.32 12.07
C GLU A 95 -8.76 1.22 12.87
N ARG A 96 -8.93 1.26 14.20
CA ARG A 96 -8.06 2.02 15.10
C ARG A 96 -7.70 1.22 16.34
N PRO A 97 -6.47 1.38 16.86
CA PRO A 97 -6.13 0.93 18.20
C PRO A 97 -7.03 1.57 19.28
N PRO A 98 -7.35 0.85 20.37
CA PRO A 98 -7.06 -0.57 20.57
C PRO A 98 -8.01 -1.46 19.75
N TYR A 99 -7.46 -2.47 19.07
CA TYR A 99 -8.23 -3.42 18.26
C TYR A 99 -8.97 -4.44 19.13
N LYS A 100 -10.09 -4.04 19.74
CA LYS A 100 -10.75 -4.77 20.83
C LYS A 100 -11.30 -6.14 20.41
N ARG A 101 -11.65 -6.34 19.13
CA ARG A 101 -12.39 -7.53 18.67
C ARG A 101 -11.54 -8.52 17.85
N GLY A 102 -10.25 -8.28 17.67
CA GLY A 102 -9.32 -9.11 16.88
C GLY A 102 -9.57 -9.13 15.35
N GLY A 103 -10.82 -9.00 14.91
CA GLY A 103 -11.19 -8.89 13.50
C GLY A 103 -10.75 -7.57 12.86
N GLU A 104 -10.60 -6.51 13.64
CA GLU A 104 -10.19 -5.18 13.16
C GLU A 104 -8.74 -5.17 12.69
N VAL A 105 -7.85 -5.94 13.34
CA VAL A 105 -6.47 -6.13 12.84
C VAL A 105 -6.48 -6.80 11.46
N LYS A 106 -7.42 -7.72 11.22
CA LYS A 106 -7.56 -8.40 9.93
C LYS A 106 -8.10 -7.45 8.85
N SER A 107 -9.15 -6.69 9.15
CA SER A 107 -9.76 -5.81 8.16
C SER A 107 -8.88 -4.59 7.81
N ALA A 108 -7.92 -4.21 8.66
CA ALA A 108 -7.02 -3.08 8.43
C ALA A 108 -6.14 -3.23 7.18
N TYR A 109 -5.77 -4.46 6.79
CA TYR A 109 -5.00 -4.71 5.56
C TYR A 109 -5.85 -5.23 4.40
N HIS A 110 -7.18 -5.25 4.51
CA HIS A 110 -8.01 -5.63 3.37
C HIS A 110 -8.12 -4.45 2.38
N VAL A 111 -8.07 -4.75 1.08
CA VAL A 111 -8.27 -3.75 0.01
C VAL A 111 -9.66 -3.12 0.14
N ARG A 112 -9.76 -1.79 -0.03
CA ARG A 112 -11.04 -1.06 -0.12
C ARG A 112 -11.31 -0.56 -1.53
N GLN A 113 -12.59 -0.42 -1.86
CA GLN A 113 -13.05 0.17 -3.12
C GLN A 113 -12.52 1.58 -3.30
N PHE A 114 -12.45 2.37 -2.23
CA PHE A 114 -11.87 3.72 -2.25
C PHE A 114 -10.43 3.75 -2.78
N ASP A 115 -9.59 2.78 -2.37
CA ASP A 115 -8.19 2.73 -2.79
C ASP A 115 -8.04 2.39 -4.27
N VAL A 116 -8.92 1.52 -4.76
CA VAL A 116 -9.00 1.09 -6.16
C VAL A 116 -9.56 2.22 -7.03
N ASP A 117 -10.59 2.93 -6.57
CA ASP A 117 -11.20 4.06 -7.28
C ASP A 117 -10.19 5.18 -7.56
N LYS A 118 -9.34 5.52 -6.58
CA LYS A 118 -8.25 6.48 -6.79
C LYS A 118 -7.31 6.01 -7.91
N LEU A 119 -6.86 4.76 -7.84
CA LEU A 119 -5.94 4.20 -8.84
C LEU A 119 -6.59 4.14 -10.23
N ARG A 120 -7.89 3.82 -10.34
CA ARG A 120 -8.62 3.87 -11.63
C ARG A 120 -8.69 5.25 -12.27
N SER A 121 -8.44 6.32 -11.51
CA SER A 121 -8.41 7.69 -12.03
C SER A 121 -7.08 8.05 -12.71
N VAL A 122 -6.04 7.23 -12.55
CA VAL A 122 -4.72 7.45 -13.19
C VAL A 122 -4.83 7.28 -14.70
N ARG A 123 -4.26 8.24 -15.44
CA ARG A 123 -4.24 8.30 -16.92
C ARG A 123 -2.84 8.29 -17.48
N GLU A 124 -1.87 8.89 -16.79
CA GLU A 124 -0.48 8.84 -17.25
C GLU A 124 0.04 7.39 -17.17
N PRO A 125 0.93 6.95 -18.06
CA PRO A 125 1.46 5.58 -18.05
C PRO A 125 2.17 5.23 -16.74
N ILE A 126 2.03 3.98 -16.30
CA ILE A 126 2.76 3.42 -15.15
C ILE A 126 3.80 2.42 -15.66
N ASP A 127 5.03 2.51 -15.17
CA ASP A 127 6.06 1.54 -15.52
C ASP A 127 5.92 0.25 -14.71
N VAL A 128 5.80 0.39 -13.40
CA VAL A 128 5.75 -0.72 -12.46
C VAL A 128 4.53 -0.58 -11.58
N PHE A 129 3.75 -1.65 -11.47
CA PHE A 129 2.65 -1.73 -10.53
C PHE A 129 2.87 -2.87 -9.53
N LEU A 130 2.61 -2.60 -8.25
CA LEU A 130 2.76 -3.56 -7.16
C LEU A 130 1.41 -3.93 -6.57
N SER A 131 1.17 -5.22 -6.33
CA SER A 131 0.06 -5.69 -5.48
C SER A 131 0.51 -6.89 -4.67
N HIS A 132 0.07 -7.03 -3.42
CA HIS A 132 0.45 -8.21 -2.63
C HIS A 132 -0.22 -9.47 -3.18
N ASP A 133 -1.55 -9.44 -3.27
CA ASP A 133 -2.35 -10.46 -3.96
C ASP A 133 -2.15 -10.39 -5.48
N TRP A 134 -2.26 -11.55 -6.12
CA TRP A 134 -2.22 -11.64 -7.58
C TRP A 134 -3.50 -11.06 -8.19
N PRO A 135 -3.44 -10.42 -9.37
CA PRO A 135 -4.62 -10.18 -10.19
C PRO A 135 -5.35 -11.51 -10.43
N ARG A 136 -6.65 -11.54 -10.18
CA ARG A 136 -7.46 -12.73 -10.45
C ARG A 136 -7.34 -13.12 -11.93
N GLY A 137 -7.23 -14.43 -12.20
CA GLY A 137 -7.11 -14.96 -13.56
C GLY A 137 -5.73 -14.81 -14.21
N ILE A 138 -4.74 -14.20 -13.55
CA ILE A 138 -3.39 -13.98 -14.13
C ILE A 138 -2.69 -15.27 -14.56
N SER A 139 -3.02 -16.39 -13.92
CA SER A 139 -2.50 -17.73 -14.23
C SER A 139 -2.77 -18.18 -15.67
N ARG A 140 -3.86 -17.68 -16.27
CA ARG A 140 -4.27 -17.99 -17.66
C ARG A 140 -3.31 -17.41 -18.70
N TYR A 141 -2.43 -16.49 -18.28
CA TYR A 141 -1.46 -15.81 -19.14
C TYR A 141 -0.03 -16.34 -18.98
N GLY A 142 0.14 -17.47 -18.29
CA GLY A 142 1.42 -18.15 -18.09
C GLY A 142 1.28 -19.68 -18.08
N ASP A 143 2.30 -20.38 -17.56
CA ASP A 143 2.29 -21.85 -17.49
C ASP A 143 1.46 -22.35 -16.28
N GLN A 144 0.15 -22.42 -16.47
CA GLN A 144 -0.78 -22.89 -15.44
C GLN A 144 -0.54 -24.35 -15.04
N ALA A 145 -0.03 -25.20 -15.95
CA ALA A 145 0.25 -26.60 -15.66
C ALA A 145 1.45 -26.75 -14.70
N ASP A 146 2.53 -25.98 -14.91
CA ASP A 146 3.66 -25.92 -13.97
C ASP A 146 3.23 -25.35 -12.60
N LEU A 147 2.39 -24.31 -12.59
CA LEU A 147 1.87 -23.75 -11.34
C LEU A 147 1.11 -24.80 -10.52
N ILE A 148 0.20 -25.55 -11.15
CA ILE A 148 -0.56 -26.63 -10.50
C ILE A 148 0.38 -27.75 -10.03
N ARG A 149 1.40 -28.10 -10.83
CA ARG A 149 2.41 -29.10 -10.45
C ARG A 149 3.14 -28.69 -9.17
N LYS A 150 3.54 -27.41 -9.07
CA LYS A 150 4.22 -26.85 -7.89
C LYS A 150 3.31 -26.71 -6.67
N LYS A 151 2.02 -26.38 -6.90
CA LYS A 151 1.04 -26.04 -5.85
C LYS A 151 -0.31 -26.69 -6.15
N ARG A 152 -0.40 -28.00 -5.96
CA ARG A 152 -1.59 -28.80 -6.32
C ARG A 152 -2.90 -28.29 -5.69
N PHE A 153 -2.84 -27.74 -4.48
CA PHE A 153 -4.01 -27.21 -3.78
C PHE A 153 -4.63 -25.97 -4.46
N LEU A 154 -3.91 -25.29 -5.35
CA LEU A 154 -4.45 -24.17 -6.12
C LEU A 154 -5.32 -24.63 -7.30
N ALA A 155 -5.35 -25.93 -7.63
CA ALA A 155 -5.99 -26.43 -8.83
C ALA A 155 -7.49 -26.09 -8.91
N ASP A 156 -8.22 -26.23 -7.80
CA ASP A 156 -9.65 -25.92 -7.76
C ASP A 156 -9.93 -24.42 -7.91
N GLU A 157 -9.20 -23.57 -7.17
CA GLU A 157 -9.33 -22.10 -7.24
C GLU A 157 -8.90 -21.53 -8.61
N LEU A 158 -7.96 -22.20 -9.27
CA LEU A 158 -7.54 -21.87 -10.64
C LEU A 158 -8.61 -22.27 -11.66
N ARG A 159 -9.30 -23.41 -11.43
CA ARG A 159 -10.36 -23.92 -12.30
C ARG A 159 -11.62 -23.06 -12.23
N ASP A 160 -12.06 -22.68 -11.02
CA ASP A 160 -13.26 -21.86 -10.82
C ASP A 160 -12.99 -20.33 -10.91
N ASN A 161 -11.73 -19.95 -11.12
CA ASN A 161 -11.28 -18.56 -11.23
C ASN A 161 -11.47 -17.74 -9.95
N SER A 162 -11.47 -18.37 -8.76
CA SER A 162 -11.54 -17.69 -7.47
C SER A 162 -10.19 -17.24 -6.92
N LEU A 163 -9.07 -17.77 -7.45
CA LEU A 163 -7.73 -17.38 -7.02
C LEU A 163 -7.39 -15.94 -7.39
N GLY A 164 -6.99 -15.15 -6.40
CA GLY A 164 -6.47 -13.79 -6.56
C GLY A 164 -7.50 -12.70 -6.26
N SER A 165 -7.13 -11.47 -6.60
CA SER A 165 -7.87 -10.24 -6.27
C SER A 165 -8.62 -9.72 -7.51
N PRO A 166 -9.97 -9.74 -7.51
CA PRO A 166 -10.77 -9.10 -8.56
C PRO A 166 -10.47 -7.60 -8.74
N PRO A 167 -10.27 -6.79 -7.68
CA PRO A 167 -9.86 -5.40 -7.88
C PRO A 167 -8.47 -5.23 -8.52
N ALA A 168 -7.53 -6.15 -8.25
CA ALA A 168 -6.22 -6.12 -8.92
C ALA A 168 -6.34 -6.51 -10.41
N GLU A 169 -7.20 -7.47 -10.76
CA GLU A 169 -7.54 -7.79 -12.17
C GLU A 169 -8.10 -6.55 -12.89
N GLU A 170 -9.03 -5.85 -12.25
CA GLU A 170 -9.62 -4.62 -12.80
C GLU A 170 -8.55 -3.55 -13.07
N LEU A 171 -7.65 -3.32 -12.12
CA LEU A 171 -6.57 -2.35 -12.25
C LEU A 171 -5.53 -2.75 -13.31
N LEU A 172 -5.21 -4.04 -13.42
CA LEU A 172 -4.29 -4.56 -14.44
C LEU A 172 -4.77 -4.21 -15.85
N HIS A 173 -6.06 -4.39 -16.13
CA HIS A 173 -6.63 -4.07 -17.44
C HIS A 173 -6.92 -2.58 -17.64
N ALA A 174 -7.15 -1.82 -16.58
CA ALA A 174 -7.36 -0.38 -16.66
C ALA A 174 -6.04 0.40 -16.86
N LEU A 175 -4.99 0.04 -16.12
CA LEU A 175 -3.73 0.79 -16.05
C LEU A 175 -2.65 0.28 -17.01
N LYS A 176 -2.71 -1.01 -17.37
CA LYS A 176 -1.81 -1.65 -18.34
C LYS A 176 -0.32 -1.31 -18.14
N PRO A 177 0.22 -1.47 -16.92
CA PRO A 177 1.61 -1.09 -16.64
C PRO A 177 2.59 -1.96 -17.43
N ARG A 178 3.81 -1.49 -17.67
CA ARG A 178 4.84 -2.31 -18.35
C ARG A 178 5.17 -3.58 -17.55
N TYR A 179 5.18 -3.45 -16.23
CA TYR A 179 5.45 -4.52 -15.27
C TYR A 179 4.40 -4.56 -14.16
N TRP A 180 4.02 -5.77 -13.76
CA TRP A 180 3.20 -6.02 -12.58
C TRP A 180 3.89 -7.03 -11.67
N PHE A 181 4.14 -6.67 -10.42
CA PHE A 181 4.79 -7.54 -9.44
C PHE A 181 3.86 -7.89 -8.28
N SER A 182 3.84 -9.18 -7.93
CA SER A 182 3.05 -9.70 -6.80
C SER A 182 3.77 -10.74 -5.95
N ALA A 183 3.16 -11.11 -4.83
CA ALA A 183 3.72 -12.09 -3.90
C ALA A 183 2.61 -12.99 -3.33
N HIS A 184 2.55 -13.15 -2.00
CA HIS A 184 1.52 -13.85 -1.23
C HIS A 184 1.43 -15.39 -1.42
N LEU A 185 1.39 -15.91 -2.65
CA LEU A 185 1.18 -17.34 -2.92
C LEU A 185 2.42 -18.23 -2.72
N HIS A 186 3.56 -17.62 -2.37
CA HIS A 186 4.82 -18.32 -2.08
C HIS A 186 5.24 -19.26 -3.22
N VAL A 187 5.25 -18.73 -4.45
CA VAL A 187 5.66 -19.43 -5.67
C VAL A 187 6.07 -18.41 -6.73
N LYS A 188 7.21 -18.65 -7.40
CA LYS A 188 7.59 -17.88 -8.57
C LYS A 188 6.73 -18.27 -9.77
N PHE A 189 6.12 -17.27 -10.39
CA PHE A 189 5.28 -17.44 -11.57
C PHE A 189 5.41 -16.22 -12.48
N ALA A 190 5.55 -16.47 -13.78
CA ALA A 190 5.66 -15.43 -14.79
C ALA A 190 4.51 -15.57 -15.79
N ALA A 191 3.97 -14.44 -16.21
CA ALA A 191 2.89 -14.36 -17.19
C ALA A 191 3.03 -13.12 -18.07
N MET A 192 2.42 -13.17 -19.25
CA MET A 192 2.41 -12.05 -20.20
C MET A 192 0.97 -11.71 -20.58
N VAL A 193 0.50 -10.55 -20.16
CA VAL A 193 -0.85 -10.07 -20.50
C VAL A 193 -0.76 -9.13 -21.69
N ARG A 194 -1.31 -9.55 -22.82
CA ARG A 194 -1.42 -8.71 -24.02
C ARG A 194 -2.72 -7.91 -23.95
N HIS A 195 -2.64 -6.61 -24.09
CA HIS A 195 -3.79 -5.70 -24.06
C HIS A 195 -4.28 -5.40 -25.48
N GLY A 196 -5.55 -5.00 -25.60
CA GLY A 196 -6.18 -4.74 -26.90
C GLY A 196 -5.63 -3.56 -27.70
N ASP A 197 -4.80 -2.71 -27.08
CA ASP A 197 -4.11 -1.58 -27.72
C ASP A 197 -2.69 -1.94 -28.21
N GLY A 198 -2.32 -3.22 -28.15
CA GLY A 198 -1.00 -3.70 -28.54
C GLY A 198 0.07 -3.60 -27.45
N SER A 199 -0.23 -2.93 -26.32
CA SER A 199 0.66 -2.94 -25.16
C SER A 199 0.65 -4.31 -24.46
N ALA A 200 1.63 -4.54 -23.59
CA ALA A 200 1.70 -5.77 -22.79
C ALA A 200 2.25 -5.50 -21.39
N THR A 201 1.66 -6.20 -20.41
CA THR A 201 2.15 -6.22 -19.03
C THR A 201 2.90 -7.52 -18.77
N ARG A 202 4.16 -7.38 -18.32
CA ARG A 202 4.97 -8.49 -17.82
C ARG A 202 4.66 -8.70 -16.35
N PHE A 203 3.99 -9.81 -16.04
CA PHE A 203 3.68 -10.18 -14.67
C PHE A 203 4.77 -11.10 -14.10
N LEU A 204 5.19 -10.82 -12.87
CA LEU A 204 6.05 -11.72 -12.11
C LEU A 204 5.60 -11.76 -10.65
N ALA A 205 5.36 -12.97 -10.15
CA ALA A 205 5.22 -13.23 -8.74
C ALA A 205 6.48 -13.88 -8.17
N LEU A 206 6.78 -13.57 -6.90
CA LEU A 206 7.94 -14.10 -6.19
C LEU A 206 7.54 -14.92 -4.95
N ASP A 207 8.46 -15.77 -4.52
CA ASP A 207 8.33 -16.55 -3.27
C ASP A 207 8.72 -15.69 -2.05
N LYS A 208 8.46 -16.19 -0.85
CA LYS A 208 8.85 -15.55 0.41
C LYS A 208 10.36 -15.63 0.61
N CYS A 209 10.94 -14.60 1.24
CA CYS A 209 12.36 -14.51 1.62
C CYS A 209 12.79 -15.60 2.60
N LEU A 210 12.97 -16.83 2.10
CA LEU A 210 13.40 -18.01 2.83
C LEU A 210 14.56 -18.69 2.09
N PRO A 211 15.42 -19.44 2.80
CA PRO A 211 16.54 -20.13 2.18
C PRO A 211 16.11 -21.03 1.02
N ARG A 212 16.83 -20.96 -0.11
CA ARG A 212 16.61 -21.77 -1.32
C ARG A 212 15.24 -21.56 -1.98
N ARG A 213 14.69 -20.34 -1.89
CA ARG A 213 13.45 -19.93 -2.58
C ARG A 213 13.74 -18.86 -3.63
N ASP A 214 12.87 -18.79 -4.63
CA ASP A 214 12.93 -17.78 -5.68
C ASP A 214 12.27 -16.46 -5.23
N PHE A 215 12.87 -15.80 -4.24
CA PHE A 215 12.31 -14.60 -3.59
C PHE A 215 12.84 -13.27 -4.13
N MET A 216 13.88 -13.30 -4.97
CA MET A 216 14.53 -12.11 -5.51
C MET A 216 14.68 -12.23 -7.02
N GLN A 217 14.37 -11.14 -7.73
CA GLN A 217 14.60 -10.99 -9.15
C GLN A 217 15.14 -9.58 -9.40
N ILE A 218 16.18 -9.49 -10.22
CA ILE A 218 16.67 -8.22 -10.77
C ILE A 218 16.05 -8.08 -12.16
N VAL A 219 15.48 -6.90 -12.43
CA VAL A 219 14.81 -6.58 -13.70
C VAL A 219 15.36 -5.25 -14.19
N ASP A 220 15.86 -5.24 -15.42
CA ASP A 220 16.24 -4.01 -16.10
C ASP A 220 15.00 -3.36 -16.70
N VAL A 221 14.77 -2.09 -16.35
CA VAL A 221 13.68 -1.28 -16.91
C VAL A 221 14.32 -0.30 -17.91
N PRO A 222 14.25 -0.57 -19.23
CA PRO A 222 14.94 0.26 -20.20
C PRO A 222 14.34 1.66 -20.24
N ASP A 223 15.19 2.61 -20.60
CA ASP A 223 14.90 4.05 -20.75
C ASP A 223 14.51 4.75 -19.43
N ARG A 224 14.84 4.13 -18.29
CA ARG A 224 14.62 4.68 -16.96
C ARG A 224 15.93 5.00 -16.25
N ASP A 225 15.93 6.15 -15.59
CA ASP A 225 17.07 6.76 -14.91
C ASP A 225 16.65 7.08 -13.46
N PRO A 226 17.43 6.62 -12.46
CA PRO A 226 17.11 6.80 -11.05
C PRO A 226 17.49 8.17 -10.48
N THR A 227 18.12 9.05 -11.26
CA THR A 227 18.59 10.37 -10.83
C THR A 227 17.43 11.21 -10.28
N GLY A 228 17.65 11.82 -9.13
CA GLY A 228 16.62 12.57 -8.40
C GLY A 228 15.92 11.77 -7.30
N GLY A 229 16.02 10.44 -7.30
CA GLY A 229 15.47 9.60 -6.23
C GLY A 229 13.94 9.68 -6.12
N PHE A 230 13.41 9.52 -4.90
CA PHE A 230 11.95 9.54 -4.69
C PHE A 230 11.35 10.94 -4.92
N ALA A 231 10.25 10.98 -5.68
CA ALA A 231 9.42 12.16 -5.82
C ALA A 231 7.93 11.79 -5.78
N LEU A 232 7.11 12.68 -5.22
CA LEU A 232 5.66 12.62 -5.28
C LEU A 232 5.21 12.83 -6.73
N ASP A 233 4.17 12.10 -7.14
CA ASP A 233 3.63 12.18 -8.50
C ASP A 233 2.54 13.24 -8.60
N ARG A 234 2.67 14.20 -9.53
CA ARG A 234 1.71 15.32 -9.67
C ARG A 234 0.29 14.86 -9.98
N GLU A 235 0.13 13.87 -10.88
CA GLU A 235 -1.20 13.31 -11.16
C GLU A 235 -1.79 12.66 -9.91
N TRP A 236 -0.98 11.90 -9.17
CA TRP A 236 -1.42 11.27 -7.94
C TRP A 236 -1.83 12.26 -6.86
N LEU A 237 -1.05 13.34 -6.64
CA LEU A 237 -1.43 14.42 -5.72
C LEU A 237 -2.77 15.04 -6.10
N SER A 238 -3.03 15.19 -7.40
CA SER A 238 -4.29 15.72 -7.93
C SER A 238 -5.46 14.78 -7.64
N ILE A 239 -5.26 13.48 -7.82
CA ILE A 239 -6.23 12.43 -7.50
C ILE A 239 -6.51 12.40 -5.99
N LEU A 240 -5.46 12.42 -5.16
CA LEU A 240 -5.60 12.48 -3.70
C LEU A 240 -6.45 13.67 -3.28
N ARG A 241 -6.13 14.88 -3.77
CA ARG A 241 -6.89 16.08 -3.45
C ARG A 241 -8.35 16.00 -3.90
N CYS A 242 -8.61 15.46 -5.10
CA CYS A 242 -9.97 15.31 -5.65
C CYS A 242 -10.83 14.31 -4.87
N GLU A 243 -10.22 13.19 -4.46
CA GLU A 243 -10.91 12.06 -3.86
C GLU A 243 -10.91 12.09 -2.32
N HIS A 244 -10.15 12.99 -1.69
CA HIS A 244 -9.97 13.04 -0.23
C HIS A 244 -11.29 13.10 0.54
N GLY A 245 -12.25 13.90 0.07
CA GLY A 245 -13.58 14.01 0.68
C GLY A 245 -14.38 12.70 0.68
N ARG A 246 -14.03 11.72 -0.17
CA ARG A 246 -14.65 10.39 -0.20
C ARG A 246 -13.99 9.38 0.76
N HIS A 247 -12.87 9.74 1.39
CA HIS A 247 -12.16 8.84 2.30
C HIS A 247 -12.98 8.63 3.58
N SER A 248 -13.85 7.62 3.57
CA SER A 248 -14.62 7.21 4.75
C SER A 248 -13.70 6.55 5.77
N VAL A 249 -13.70 7.09 6.99
CA VAL A 249 -13.00 6.50 8.13
C VAL A 249 -13.95 5.78 9.12
N THR A 250 -15.12 5.39 8.63
CA THR A 250 -16.13 4.65 9.39
C THR A 250 -16.42 3.30 8.73
N ARG A 251 -17.28 2.47 9.33
CA ARG A 251 -17.71 1.21 8.70
C ARG A 251 -18.54 1.44 7.43
N HIS A 252 -19.06 2.64 7.24
CA HIS A 252 -19.87 2.98 6.07
C HIS A 252 -19.01 3.10 4.81
N PRO A 253 -19.55 2.73 3.65
CA PRO A 253 -18.86 2.90 2.37
C PRO A 253 -18.41 4.33 2.12
N ALA A 254 -17.37 4.48 1.31
CA ALA A 254 -17.04 5.76 0.70
C ALA A 254 -18.27 6.29 -0.05
N PRO A 255 -18.54 7.61 -0.03
CA PRO A 255 -19.58 8.21 -0.85
C PRO A 255 -19.47 7.77 -2.31
N PRO A 256 -20.61 7.65 -3.04
CA PRO A 256 -20.60 7.26 -4.44
C PRO A 256 -19.66 8.13 -5.27
N ARG A 257 -18.99 7.51 -6.24
CA ARG A 257 -18.13 8.22 -7.16
C ARG A 257 -19.00 9.09 -8.09
N PRO A 258 -18.58 10.31 -8.43
CA PRO A 258 -19.25 11.10 -9.47
C PRO A 258 -19.32 10.32 -10.78
N ASP A 259 -20.26 10.68 -11.65
CA ASP A 259 -20.28 10.13 -13.00
C ASP A 259 -18.95 10.42 -13.74
N PRO A 260 -18.61 9.65 -14.78
CA PRO A 260 -17.32 9.77 -15.45
C PRO A 260 -17.02 11.18 -16.01
N THR A 261 -18.04 11.92 -16.44
CA THR A 261 -17.87 13.27 -16.99
C THR A 261 -17.58 14.27 -15.88
N ALA A 262 -18.40 14.28 -14.82
CA ALA A 262 -18.18 15.13 -13.67
C ALA A 262 -16.83 14.85 -13.01
N LEU A 263 -16.45 13.57 -12.88
CA LEU A 263 -15.16 13.21 -12.31
C LEU A 263 -13.99 13.71 -13.16
N LYS A 264 -14.06 13.57 -14.49
CA LYS A 264 -13.02 14.07 -15.38
C LYS A 264 -12.81 15.58 -15.21
N SER A 265 -13.90 16.34 -15.12
CA SER A 265 -13.84 17.79 -14.89
C SER A 265 -13.20 18.12 -13.54
N ARG A 266 -13.61 17.43 -12.47
CA ARG A 266 -13.01 17.62 -11.13
C ARG A 266 -11.53 17.27 -11.10
N LEU A 267 -11.12 16.15 -11.69
CA LEU A 267 -9.70 15.77 -11.76
C LEU A 267 -8.87 16.82 -12.51
N ALA A 268 -9.41 17.42 -13.58
CA ALA A 268 -8.73 18.49 -14.31
C ALA A 268 -8.59 19.77 -13.47
N GLU A 269 -9.62 20.16 -12.72
CA GLU A 269 -9.58 21.29 -11.79
C GLU A 269 -8.53 21.08 -10.68
N HIS A 270 -8.54 19.91 -10.05
CA HIS A 270 -7.56 19.57 -9.02
C HIS A 270 -6.14 19.46 -9.59
N ARG A 271 -5.97 19.02 -10.84
CA ARG A 271 -4.67 19.01 -11.53
C ARG A 271 -4.15 20.42 -11.77
N ALA A 272 -4.98 21.32 -12.29
CA ALA A 272 -4.62 22.72 -12.46
C ALA A 272 -4.24 23.37 -11.12
N TRP A 273 -4.96 23.04 -10.04
CA TRP A 273 -4.61 23.49 -8.70
C TRP A 273 -3.23 22.98 -8.25
N VAL A 274 -2.95 21.68 -8.39
CA VAL A 274 -1.65 21.11 -7.98
C VAL A 274 -0.49 21.69 -8.80
N ASP A 275 -0.67 21.85 -10.11
CA ASP A 275 0.34 22.42 -10.99
C ASP A 275 0.64 23.90 -10.66
N GLY A 276 -0.36 24.65 -10.18
CA GLY A 276 -0.21 26.05 -9.76
C GLY A 276 0.29 26.27 -8.33
N ASN A 277 0.05 25.33 -7.40
CA ASN A 277 0.30 25.52 -5.97
C ASN A 277 1.40 24.62 -5.37
N VAL A 278 1.80 23.54 -6.07
CA VAL A 278 2.86 22.63 -5.60
C VAL A 278 4.11 22.84 -6.45
N GLY A 279 5.13 23.48 -5.87
CA GLY A 279 6.41 23.72 -6.52
C GLY A 279 7.27 22.46 -6.63
N GLU A 280 8.29 22.48 -7.52
CA GLU A 280 9.19 21.33 -7.74
C GLU A 280 9.90 20.85 -6.47
N SER A 281 10.31 21.78 -5.59
CA SER A 281 10.96 21.43 -4.32
C SER A 281 10.02 20.70 -3.34
N GLN A 282 8.70 20.90 -3.47
CA GLN A 282 7.68 20.24 -2.65
C GLN A 282 7.32 18.84 -3.15
N LEU A 283 7.78 18.44 -4.35
CA LEU A 283 7.63 17.08 -4.84
C LEU A 283 8.59 16.11 -4.15
N ALA A 284 9.61 16.58 -3.43
CA ALA A 284 10.37 15.72 -2.54
C ALA A 284 9.47 15.26 -1.37
N PRO A 285 9.27 13.95 -1.14
CA PRO A 285 8.44 13.50 -0.03
C PRO A 285 9.03 13.97 1.31
N PRO A 286 8.18 14.31 2.31
CA PRO A 286 8.66 14.66 3.64
C PRO A 286 9.61 13.59 4.19
N GLY A 287 10.75 14.01 4.74
CA GLY A 287 11.75 13.09 5.28
C GLY A 287 11.25 12.24 6.45
N PHE A 288 11.92 11.12 6.72
CA PHE A 288 11.62 10.29 7.88
C PHE A 288 11.88 11.06 9.18
N GLU A 289 10.86 11.10 10.05
CA GLU A 289 10.95 11.70 11.38
C GLU A 289 10.52 10.68 12.44
N THR A 290 11.40 10.42 13.40
CA THR A 290 11.05 9.65 14.59
C THR A 290 10.22 10.54 15.51
N GLN A 291 8.96 10.18 15.74
CA GLN A 291 8.25 10.75 16.88
C GLN A 291 8.90 10.24 18.17
N PRO A 292 9.13 11.09 19.18
CA PRO A 292 9.53 10.63 20.50
C PRO A 292 8.48 9.63 21.00
N ALA A 293 8.92 8.51 21.57
CA ALA A 293 8.02 7.68 22.36
C ALA A 293 7.38 8.58 23.44
N PRO A 294 6.09 8.39 23.79
CA PRO A 294 5.52 9.08 24.93
C PRO A 294 6.44 8.87 26.13
N ARG A 295 6.92 9.97 26.75
CA ARG A 295 7.71 9.88 27.97
C ARG A 295 6.83 9.24 29.05
N GLY A 296 7.11 7.98 29.34
CA GLY A 296 6.50 7.18 30.38
C GLY A 296 7.28 5.88 30.46
N ASP A 297 7.86 5.63 31.63
CA ASP A 297 8.63 4.44 32.03
C ASP A 297 10.15 4.50 31.78
N GLU A 298 10.76 5.66 32.04
CA GLU A 298 12.09 5.68 32.68
C GLU A 298 11.84 5.72 34.18
N ASP A 299 11.75 4.54 34.80
CA ASP A 299 11.96 4.21 36.23
C ASP A 299 11.02 3.07 36.65
N GLY A 300 11.46 1.82 36.44
CA GLY A 300 10.71 0.67 36.95
C GLY A 300 11.17 -0.64 36.35
N ALA A 301 11.89 -1.42 37.15
CA ALA A 301 12.30 -2.77 36.81
C ALA A 301 11.11 -3.66 36.40
N GLY A 302 11.20 -4.28 35.22
CA GLY A 302 10.61 -5.58 34.94
C GLY A 302 9.11 -5.76 35.17
N GLU A 303 8.25 -5.04 34.46
CA GLU A 303 6.87 -5.51 34.21
C GLU A 303 6.63 -5.69 32.71
N LYS A 304 6.28 -6.93 32.33
CA LYS A 304 5.76 -7.24 31.00
C LYS A 304 4.38 -6.62 30.88
N THR A 305 4.27 -5.42 30.30
CA THR A 305 2.99 -4.85 29.89
C THR A 305 2.49 -5.53 28.61
N SER A 306 2.17 -6.81 28.70
CA SER A 306 1.35 -7.49 27.68
C SER A 306 -0.08 -6.97 27.78
N GLY A 307 -0.63 -6.42 26.70
CA GLY A 307 -2.09 -6.23 26.57
C GLY A 307 -2.63 -4.84 26.23
N ALA A 308 -1.81 -3.81 25.97
CA ALA A 308 -2.31 -2.49 25.58
C ALA A 308 -1.70 -2.03 24.24
N ALA A 309 -2.54 -1.96 23.20
CA ALA A 309 -2.17 -1.31 21.94
C ALA A 309 -1.92 0.20 22.18
N PRO A 310 -0.97 0.84 21.48
CA PRO A 310 -0.63 2.23 21.69
C PRO A 310 -1.83 3.16 21.44
N ASN A 311 -2.01 4.15 22.31
CA ASN A 311 -3.05 5.18 22.18
C ASN A 311 -2.70 6.11 21.00
N PRO A 312 -3.62 6.43 20.08
CA PRO A 312 -3.31 7.21 18.88
C PRO A 312 -3.19 8.70 19.24
N SER A 313 -2.09 9.12 19.87
CA SER A 313 -1.99 10.50 20.39
C SER A 313 -1.03 11.40 19.61
N ALA A 314 -0.40 10.96 18.52
CA ALA A 314 0.53 11.80 17.77
C ALA A 314 0.25 11.74 16.26
N ARG A 315 -0.17 12.88 15.68
CA ARG A 315 -0.29 13.02 14.22
C ARG A 315 1.08 12.81 13.58
N ASN A 316 1.16 11.92 12.61
CA ASN A 316 2.42 11.66 11.92
C ASN A 316 2.84 12.91 11.12
N PRO A 317 4.04 13.46 11.36
CA PRO A 317 4.44 14.75 10.79
C PRO A 317 4.53 14.72 9.26
N GLN A 318 4.87 13.57 8.67
CA GLN A 318 4.91 13.44 7.21
C GLN A 318 3.51 13.55 6.60
N THR A 319 2.53 12.86 7.19
CA THR A 319 1.14 12.92 6.76
C THR A 319 0.56 14.31 6.99
N VAL A 320 0.87 14.96 8.13
CA VAL A 320 0.45 16.35 8.40
C VAL A 320 0.99 17.30 7.31
N ARG A 321 2.28 17.24 6.99
CA ARG A 321 2.86 18.08 5.92
C ARG A 321 2.22 17.83 4.55
N LEU A 322 1.90 16.57 4.23
CA LEU A 322 1.17 16.24 3.00
C LEU A 322 -0.24 16.84 3.01
N MET A 323 -0.94 16.81 4.16
CA MET A 323 -2.29 17.38 4.28
C MET A 323 -2.24 18.92 4.16
N GLU A 324 -1.28 19.56 4.81
CA GLU A 324 -1.04 21.01 4.71
C GLU A 324 -0.71 21.43 3.28
N MET A 325 0.18 20.69 2.60
CA MET A 325 0.56 20.96 1.21
C MET A 325 -0.64 20.89 0.24
N LEU A 326 -1.62 20.02 0.50
CA LEU A 326 -2.78 19.82 -0.35
C LEU A 326 -4.04 20.53 0.13
N GLU A 327 -3.97 21.29 1.23
CA GLU A 327 -5.10 21.93 1.92
C GLU A 327 -6.20 20.94 2.31
N LEU A 328 -5.83 19.82 2.94
CA LEU A 328 -6.72 18.73 3.32
C LEU A 328 -6.84 18.59 4.84
N ASP A 329 -7.95 18.01 5.29
CA ASP A 329 -8.13 17.64 6.70
C ASP A 329 -7.37 16.35 7.07
N PHE A 330 -6.97 16.23 8.33
CA PHE A 330 -6.29 15.04 8.82
C PHE A 330 -7.32 13.98 9.24
N LYS A 331 -7.49 12.95 8.40
CA LYS A 331 -8.58 11.95 8.52
C LYS A 331 -8.59 11.18 9.83
N LEU A 332 -7.45 11.03 10.50
CA LEU A 332 -7.38 10.31 11.78
C LEU A 332 -7.86 11.13 12.98
N ASP A 333 -8.19 12.42 12.80
CA ASP A 333 -8.87 13.20 13.84
C ASP A 333 -10.37 12.88 13.93
N LEU A 334 -10.98 12.35 12.86
CA LEU A 334 -12.42 12.07 12.80
C LEU A 334 -12.78 10.83 13.62
N ASP A 335 -13.96 10.77 14.23
CA ASP A 335 -14.38 9.60 15.01
C ASP A 335 -14.79 8.42 14.09
N PRO A 336 -14.21 7.21 14.23
CA PRO A 336 -14.65 6.04 13.48
C PRO A 336 -16.08 5.57 13.82
N GLY A 337 -16.64 6.03 14.96
CA GLY A 337 -17.97 5.69 15.46
C GLY A 337 -19.15 6.31 14.70
N GLY A 338 -18.89 7.31 13.85
CA GLY A 338 -19.95 8.01 13.09
C GLY A 338 -20.93 8.73 14.01
N GLY A 339 -20.50 9.87 14.56
CA GLY A 339 -21.33 10.83 15.27
C GLY A 339 -21.41 12.14 14.50
#